data_AF-A0A2R6IYX9-F1
#
_entry.id   AF-A0A2R6IYX9-F1
#
_cell.length_a   1.000
_cell.length_b   1.000
_cell.length_c   1.000
_cell.angle_alpha   90.00
_cell.angle_beta   90.00
_cell.angle_gamma   90.00
#
_symmetry.space_group_name_H-M   'P 1'
#
loop_
_entity.id
_entity.type
_entity.pdbx_description
1 polymer ?
#
loop_
_entity_poly.entity_id
_entity_poly.type
_entity_poly.pdbx_seq_one_letter_code
_entity_poly.pdbx_strand_id
1 'polypeptide(L)'
;QEDRADAAFLVEEVPYEEASRYGVCVTNDYGEITDVVEKPDDPPSNLVMTGFYTFSPAIFPACRLVQPSNRGEYEISEAIDLLIRSGRTIDAIPIDGWRMDIGYPEDREEAERRLQEEATK
;
A
#
# COMPACT_ATOMS: atom_id res chain seq x y z
N GLN A 1 2.48 -22.44 6.58
CA GLN A 1 1.28 -21.77 6.05
C GLN A 1 0.56 -21.25 7.27
N GLU A 2 0.77 -19.99 7.62
CA GLU A 2 0.12 -19.39 8.78
C GLU A 2 -1.34 -19.14 8.43
N ASP A 3 -2.23 -19.88 9.07
CA ASP A 3 -3.66 -19.73 8.88
C ASP A 3 -4.15 -18.47 9.60
N ARG A 4 -4.16 -17.36 8.84
CA ARG A 4 -4.82 -16.05 9.03
C ARG A 4 -3.88 -14.87 9.34
N ALA A 5 -3.45 -14.20 8.28
CA ALA A 5 -3.18 -12.77 8.38
C ALA A 5 -4.48 -11.99 8.68
N ASP A 6 -4.38 -10.93 9.48
CA ASP A 6 -5.49 -10.03 9.77
C ASP A 6 -5.75 -9.03 8.63
N ALA A 7 -4.77 -8.85 7.76
CA ALA A 7 -4.88 -8.13 6.51
C ALA A 7 -3.87 -8.67 5.47
N ALA A 8 -4.11 -8.42 4.19
CA ALA A 8 -3.16 -8.71 3.13
C ALA A 8 -3.24 -7.65 2.05
N PHE A 9 -2.08 -7.14 1.64
CA PHE A 9 -1.95 -6.02 0.70
C PHE A 9 -1.26 -6.48 -0.57
N LEU A 10 -1.72 -6.01 -1.71
CA LEU A 10 -0.89 -6.07 -2.90
C LEU A 10 0.15 -4.96 -2.83
N VAL A 11 1.41 -5.34 -2.97
CA VAL A 11 2.57 -4.45 -2.94
C VAL A 11 3.35 -4.55 -4.23
N GLU A 12 4.10 -3.50 -4.54
CA GLU A 12 5.05 -3.48 -5.65
C GLU A 12 6.31 -2.71 -5.25
N GLU A 13 7.42 -3.02 -5.90
CA GLU A 13 8.64 -2.21 -5.82
C GLU A 13 8.60 -1.14 -6.91
N VAL A 14 8.83 0.12 -6.54
CA VAL A 14 8.94 1.26 -7.46
C VAL A 14 10.36 1.83 -7.46
N PRO A 15 10.74 2.70 -8.42
CA PRO A 15 11.94 3.51 -8.28
C PRO A 15 11.91 4.32 -6.98
N TYR A 16 13.04 4.43 -6.27
CA TYR A 16 13.10 5.11 -4.97
C TYR A 16 12.64 6.57 -5.05
N GLU A 17 12.92 7.26 -6.15
CA GLU A 17 12.46 8.62 -6.42
C GLU A 17 10.93 8.77 -6.50
N GLU A 18 10.20 7.67 -6.72
CA GLU A 18 8.74 7.65 -6.80
C GLU A 18 8.09 7.21 -5.47
N ALA A 19 8.83 6.55 -4.57
CA ALA A 19 8.28 5.94 -3.35
C ALA A 19 7.54 6.95 -2.46
N SER A 20 8.05 8.18 -2.33
CA SER A 20 7.44 9.27 -1.55
C SER A 20 6.04 9.71 -2.03
N ARG A 21 5.59 9.23 -3.19
CA ARG A 21 4.23 9.50 -3.71
C ARG A 21 3.17 8.58 -3.09
N TYR A 22 3.59 7.49 -2.44
CA TYR A 22 2.74 6.38 -2.00
C TYR A 22 2.86 6.13 -0.49
N GLY A 23 2.05 5.19 -0.01
CA GLY A 23 2.26 4.56 1.29
C GLY A 23 3.35 3.49 1.20
N VAL A 24 4.47 3.72 1.89
CA VAL A 24 5.66 2.87 1.87
C VAL A 24 5.59 1.84 2.98
N CYS A 25 5.89 0.57 2.66
CA CYS A 25 5.87 -0.56 3.59
C CYS A 25 7.27 -0.99 3.99
N VAL A 26 7.47 -1.27 5.27
CA VAL A 26 8.65 -2.00 5.76
C VAL A 26 8.21 -3.41 6.08
N THR A 27 8.96 -4.41 5.60
CA THR A 27 8.68 -5.82 5.86
C THR A 27 9.77 -6.49 6.68
N ASN A 28 9.40 -7.56 7.39
CA ASN A 28 10.37 -8.48 8.00
C ASN A 28 10.83 -9.56 6.99
N ASP A 29 11.74 -10.43 7.43
CA ASP A 29 12.29 -11.54 6.62
C ASP A 29 11.23 -12.59 6.19
N TYR A 30 10.02 -12.55 6.78
CA TYR A 30 8.91 -13.44 6.47
C TYR A 30 7.91 -12.84 5.47
N GLY A 31 8.11 -11.58 5.05
CA GLY A 31 7.20 -10.89 4.13
C GLY A 31 5.99 -10.26 4.81
N GLU A 32 6.00 -10.14 6.14
CA GLU A 32 4.95 -9.42 6.88
C GLU A 32 5.30 -7.93 6.98
N ILE A 33 4.31 -7.06 6.82
CA ILE A 33 4.47 -5.62 6.97
C ILE A 33 4.57 -5.27 8.45
N THR A 34 5.68 -4.66 8.84
CA THR A 34 5.98 -4.22 10.21
C THR A 34 5.80 -2.72 10.42
N ASP A 35 5.78 -1.93 9.34
CA ASP A 35 5.55 -0.49 9.41
C ASP A 35 4.98 0.04 8.08
N VAL A 36 4.18 1.10 8.15
CA VAL A 36 3.62 1.79 6.98
C VAL A 36 3.70 3.30 7.18
N VAL A 37 4.30 3.98 6.22
CA VAL A 37 4.46 5.44 6.25
C VAL A 37 3.82 6.06 5.01
N GLU A 38 2.86 6.95 5.20
CA GLU A 38 2.18 7.64 4.09
C GLU A 38 3.02 8.80 3.58
N LYS A 39 3.37 8.75 2.29
CA LYS A 39 4.06 9.81 1.55
C LYS A 39 5.27 10.38 2.31
N PRO A 40 6.23 9.53 2.72
CA PRO A 40 7.40 9.98 3.47
C PRO A 40 8.31 10.86 2.60
N ASP A 41 8.84 11.94 3.18
CA ASP A 41 9.89 12.75 2.53
C ASP A 41 11.18 11.95 2.32
N ASP A 42 11.50 11.02 3.25
CA ASP A 42 12.63 10.09 3.18
C ASP A 42 12.11 8.64 3.32
N PRO A 43 11.89 7.93 2.21
CA PRO A 43 11.22 6.63 2.22
C PRO A 43 12.13 5.53 2.79
N PRO A 44 11.68 4.76 3.80
CA PRO A 44 12.51 3.70 4.42
C PRO A 44 12.72 2.48 3.52
N SER A 45 11.88 2.31 2.50
CA SER A 45 11.96 1.27 1.47
C SER A 45 11.37 1.81 0.16
N ASN A 46 11.49 1.06 -0.92
CA ASN A 46 10.78 1.32 -2.17
C ASN A 46 9.60 0.37 -2.41
N LEU A 47 9.20 -0.40 -1.38
CA LEU A 47 8.04 -1.27 -1.44
C LEU A 47 6.79 -0.45 -1.08
N VAL A 48 5.85 -0.34 -2.01
CA VAL A 48 4.69 0.54 -1.85
C VAL A 48 3.38 -0.25 -1.88
N MET A 49 2.39 0.27 -1.16
CA MET A 49 1.02 -0.22 -1.24
C MET A 49 0.38 0.21 -2.57
N THR A 50 -0.30 -0.73 -3.23
CA THR A 50 -0.91 -0.52 -4.55
C THR A 50 -2.36 -0.02 -4.51
N GLY A 51 -2.92 0.25 -3.33
CA GLY A 51 -4.33 0.60 -3.16
C GLY A 51 -5.30 -0.60 -3.08
N PHE A 52 -4.77 -1.84 -3.18
CA PHE A 52 -5.56 -3.06 -3.03
C PHE A 52 -5.29 -3.71 -1.66
N TYR A 53 -6.32 -3.69 -0.83
CA TYR A 53 -6.24 -4.15 0.55
C TYR A 53 -7.36 -5.16 0.84
N THR A 54 -7.02 -6.19 1.60
CA THR A 54 -7.99 -7.04 2.27
C THR A 54 -7.79 -6.93 3.76
N PHE A 55 -8.89 -6.82 4.50
CA PHE A 55 -8.87 -6.67 5.96
C PHE A 55 -9.88 -7.62 6.60
N SER A 56 -9.50 -8.20 7.73
CA SER A 56 -10.46 -8.72 8.68
C SER A 56 -11.26 -7.57 9.32
N PRO A 57 -12.39 -7.85 10.01
CA PRO A 57 -13.14 -6.83 10.74
C PRO A 57 -12.34 -6.07 11.82
N ALA A 58 -11.13 -6.52 12.17
CA ALA A 58 -10.25 -5.84 13.11
C ALA A 58 -9.83 -4.43 12.66
N ILE A 59 -9.95 -4.11 11.36
CA ILE A 59 -9.66 -2.76 10.86
C ILE A 59 -10.67 -1.71 11.34
N PHE A 60 -11.94 -2.07 11.57
CA PHE A 60 -12.96 -1.08 11.91
C PHE A 60 -12.73 -0.35 13.24
N PRO A 61 -12.33 -1.03 14.34
CA PRO A 61 -11.87 -0.35 15.54
C PRO A 61 -10.70 0.61 15.30
N ALA A 62 -9.72 0.22 14.49
CA ALA A 62 -8.57 1.06 14.17
C ALA A 62 -9.00 2.33 13.41
N CYS A 63 -9.85 2.21 12.38
CA CYS A 63 -10.38 3.35 11.64
C CYS A 63 -11.14 4.36 12.52
N ARG A 64 -11.77 3.91 13.62
CA ARG A 64 -12.48 4.81 14.56
C ARG A 64 -11.53 5.63 15.44
N LEU A 65 -10.28 5.24 15.54
CA LEU A 65 -9.26 5.90 16.37
C LEU A 65 -8.42 6.91 15.60
N VAL A 66 -8.34 6.77 14.27
CA VAL A 66 -7.60 7.67 13.38
C VAL A 66 -8.00 9.12 13.59
N GLN A 67 -7.02 10.01 13.69
CA GLN A 67 -7.22 11.45 13.77
C GLN A 67 -6.94 12.11 12.41
N PRO A 68 -7.47 13.32 12.15
CA PRO A 68 -7.11 14.06 10.95
C PRO A 68 -5.60 14.35 10.89
N SER A 69 -4.98 14.06 9.75
CA SER A 69 -3.59 14.38 9.46
C SER A 69 -3.37 15.89 9.34
N ASN A 70 -2.13 16.33 9.12
CA ASN A 70 -1.82 17.74 8.82
C ASN A 70 -2.53 18.27 7.56
N ARG A 71 -3.03 17.38 6.70
CA ARG A 71 -3.86 17.69 5.53
C ARG A 71 -5.36 17.80 5.85
N GLY A 72 -5.77 17.44 7.06
CA GLY A 72 -7.17 17.35 7.47
C GLY A 72 -7.88 16.09 7.01
N GLU A 73 -7.13 15.04 6.63
CA GLU A 73 -7.66 13.78 6.10
C GLU A 73 -7.50 12.64 7.11
N TYR A 74 -8.42 11.68 7.09
CA TYR A 74 -8.30 10.45 7.86
C TYR A 74 -7.59 9.40 6.99
N GLU A 75 -6.31 9.20 7.25
CA GLU A 75 -5.44 8.38 6.40
C GLU A 75 -5.60 6.89 6.75
N ILE A 76 -5.74 6.02 5.74
CA ILE A 76 -5.86 4.57 5.95
C ILE A 76 -4.57 3.98 6.53
N SER A 77 -3.42 4.55 6.18
CA SER A 77 -2.10 4.19 6.72
C SER A 77 -2.03 4.32 8.24
N GLU A 78 -2.69 5.30 8.84
CA GLU A 78 -2.77 5.45 10.30
C GLU A 78 -3.60 4.32 10.93
N ALA A 79 -4.71 3.92 10.29
CA ALA A 79 -5.48 2.75 10.75
C ALA A 79 -4.66 1.46 10.65
N ILE A 80 -3.84 1.33 9.60
CA ILE A 80 -2.95 0.20 9.38
C ILE A 80 -1.84 0.15 10.45
N ASP A 81 -1.18 1.27 10.75
CA ASP A 81 -0.20 1.37 11.83
C ASP A 81 -0.82 1.00 13.19
N LEU A 82 -2.03 1.45 13.50
CA LEU A 82 -2.76 1.04 14.70
C LEU A 82 -3.05 -0.47 14.72
N LEU A 83 -3.37 -1.06 13.57
CA LEU A 83 -3.59 -2.50 13.43
C LEU A 83 -2.29 -3.26 13.77
N ILE A 84 -1.16 -2.87 13.17
CA ILE A 84 0.17 -3.44 13.42
C ILE A 84 0.53 -3.31 14.90
N ARG A 85 0.39 -2.12 15.49
CA ARG A 85 0.68 -1.86 16.92
C ARG A 85 -0.19 -2.67 17.88
N SER A 86 -1.36 -3.12 17.43
CA SER A 86 -2.24 -3.99 18.21
C SER A 86 -1.85 -5.48 18.15
N GLY A 87 -0.72 -5.81 17.49
CA GLY A 87 -0.18 -7.17 17.37
C GLY A 87 -0.87 -7.99 16.27
N ARG A 88 -1.44 -7.34 15.27
CA ARG A 88 -2.09 -7.96 14.11
C ARG A 88 -1.10 -8.09 12.96
N THR A 89 -1.25 -9.12 12.16
CA THR A 89 -0.34 -9.42 11.06
C THR A 89 -0.89 -8.97 9.72
N ILE A 90 0.00 -8.52 8.84
CA ILE A 90 -0.34 -8.02 7.52
C ILE A 90 0.63 -8.63 6.52
N ASP A 91 0.11 -9.41 5.57
CA ASP A 91 0.93 -10.00 4.52
C ASP A 91 1.17 -9.01 3.38
N ALA A 92 2.43 -8.86 2.97
CA ALA A 92 2.79 -8.19 1.72
C ALA A 92 2.81 -9.22 0.59
N ILE A 93 1.88 -9.08 -0.35
CA ILE A 93 1.75 -9.97 -1.51
C ILE A 93 2.20 -9.19 -2.75
N PRO A 94 3.29 -9.58 -3.41
CA PRO A 94 3.70 -8.94 -4.66
C PRO A 94 2.60 -9.05 -5.72
N ILE A 95 2.32 -7.94 -6.40
CA ILE A 95 1.39 -7.97 -7.53
C ILE A 95 1.97 -8.80 -8.68
N ASP A 96 1.14 -9.67 -9.26
CA ASP A 96 1.45 -10.34 -10.52
C ASP A 96 0.79 -9.54 -11.66
N GLY A 97 1.61 -8.85 -12.45
CA GLY A 97 1.19 -7.93 -13.49
C GLY A 97 1.63 -6.49 -13.22
N TRP A 98 0.85 -5.53 -13.69
CA TRP A 98 1.13 -4.11 -13.50
C TRP A 98 -0.11 -3.39 -12.98
N ARG A 99 0.12 -2.32 -12.23
CA ARG A 99 -0.91 -1.36 -11.87
C ARG A 99 -0.51 0.04 -12.31
N MET A 100 -1.49 0.92 -12.35
CA MET A 100 -1.25 2.34 -12.59
C MET A 100 -2.27 3.17 -11.85
N ASP A 101 -1.79 4.17 -11.11
CA ASP A 101 -2.67 5.17 -10.51
C ASP A 101 -2.99 6.23 -11.55
N ILE A 102 -4.28 6.47 -11.78
CA ILE A 102 -4.76 7.50 -12.70
C ILE A 102 -5.08 8.75 -11.89
N GLY A 103 -4.08 9.59 -11.67
CA GLY A 103 -4.20 10.84 -10.90
C GLY A 103 -4.18 12.10 -11.77
N TYR A 104 -3.47 12.04 -12.90
CA TYR A 104 -3.25 13.15 -13.83
C TYR A 104 -3.72 12.80 -15.25
N PRO A 105 -4.03 13.79 -16.10
CA PRO A 105 -4.42 13.54 -17.49
C PRO A 105 -3.42 12.68 -18.28
N GLU A 106 -2.12 12.85 -18.03
CA GLU A 106 -1.04 12.12 -18.69
C GLU A 106 -1.04 10.63 -18.31
N ASP A 107 -1.47 10.28 -17.08
CA ASP A 107 -1.57 8.90 -16.63
C ASP A 107 -2.52 8.08 -17.50
N ARG A 108 -3.56 8.73 -18.05
CA ARG A 108 -4.52 8.10 -18.97
C ARG A 108 -3.86 7.67 -20.27
N GLU A 109 -3.01 8.54 -20.85
CA GLU A 109 -2.35 8.26 -22.14
C GLU A 109 -1.35 7.10 -22.00
N GLU A 110 -0.62 7.08 -20.89
CA GLU A 110 0.28 5.98 -20.52
C GLU A 110 -0.48 4.67 -20.30
N ALA A 111 -1.60 4.69 -19.59
CA ALA A 111 -2.44 3.52 -19.38
C ALA A 111 -2.97 2.96 -20.71
N GLU A 112 -3.42 3.83 -21.62
CA GLU A 112 -3.86 3.42 -22.95
C GLU A 112 -2.73 2.77 -23.75
N ARG A 113 -1.52 3.34 -23.73
CA ARG A 113 -0.35 2.77 -24.41
C ARG A 113 -0.06 1.36 -23.90
N ARG A 114 -0.04 1.15 -22.58
CA ARG A 114 0.24 -0.17 -21.97
C ARG A 114 -0.81 -1.22 -22.34
N LEU A 115 -2.09 -0.86 -22.30
CA LEU A 115 -3.17 -1.77 -22.69
C LEU A 115 -3.06 -2.22 -24.16
N GLN A 116 -2.66 -1.32 -25.07
CA GLN A 116 -2.44 -1.66 -26.48
C GLN A 116 -1.22 -2.56 -26.68
N GLU A 117 -0.13 -2.32 -25.95
CA GLU A 117 1.07 -3.18 -25.98
C GLU A 117 0.77 -4.60 -25.52
N GLU A 118 -0.05 -4.79 -24.48
CA GLU A 118 -0.47 -6.12 -24.02
C GLU A 118 -1.39 -6.83 -25.01
N ALA A 119 -2.33 -6.11 -25.63
CA ALA A 119 -3.24 -6.69 -26.63
C ALA A 119 -2.53 -7.17 -27.91
N THR A 120 -1.29 -6.74 -28.12
CA THR A 120 -0.47 -7.09 -29.28
C THR A 120 0.52 -8.23 -28.99
N LYS A 121 0.65 -8.65 -27.73
CA LYS A 121 1.44 -9.83 -27.32
C LYS A 121 0.61 -11.11 -27.41
#